data_AF-A0AAV3PXU1-F1
#
_entry.id   AF-A0AAV3PXU1-F1
#
_cell.length_a   1.000
_cell.length_b   1.000
_cell.length_c   1.000
_cell.angle_alpha   90.00
_cell.angle_beta   90.00
_cell.angle_gamma   90.00
#
_symmetry.space_group_name_H-M   'P 1'
#
loop_
_entity.id
_entity.type
_entity.pdbx_description
1 polymer ?
#
loop_
_entity_poly.entity_id
_entity_poly.type
_entity_poly.pdbx_seq_one_letter_code
_entity_poly.pdbx_strand_id
1 'polypeptide(L)'
;MSSSLSNGKNMDNNFATKEEDGIHKTQKNKKLIDKLPKEKMGASSWYLHEYQGFWYTPGFLEKIFSLQENFEADPSDILVCSSPKTGTTWLKALSFAIVTRKRFDESSNPLLKAVSHECIPFMEFDLITGSSTTRDPQLPLMASHLPYIALPESVITENCKIVYICRDPKDMLVSMWHFGKKLSLKDVQMTSFEKFVEYFCGGRTFYGPYWDHVLGYWKASQERPENVLFLKYEDMKEDTLLHIKKMADFFDQPFSKEEEIQGVPEEITNMCSFENLSNLEVNKSGKHRGGTPLEMDNNLYFRKGQVGDWKNHVTQEMKEQIDQIMDEKLYGSGLTFSRPRDNQENNN
;
A
#
# COMPACT_ATOMS: atom_id res chain seq x y z
N MET A 1 19.46 55.04 36.93
CA MET A 1 19.94 54.42 35.68
C MET A 1 19.80 52.91 35.89
N SER A 2 18.67 52.28 35.53
CA SER A 2 18.37 51.65 34.22
C SER A 2 19.53 50.75 33.76
N SER A 3 19.42 49.47 33.41
CA SER A 3 18.31 48.63 32.94
C SER A 3 18.84 47.20 32.78
N SER A 4 18.01 46.16 32.96
CA SER A 4 17.88 45.00 32.04
C SER A 4 17.12 43.84 32.71
N LEU A 5 15.84 43.71 32.36
CA LEU A 5 15.04 42.50 32.56
C LEU A 5 14.14 42.36 31.33
N SER A 6 14.53 41.55 30.36
CA SER A 6 13.61 40.82 29.47
C SER A 6 14.39 39.91 28.53
N ASN A 7 14.32 38.59 28.73
CA ASN A 7 14.42 37.58 27.66
C ASN A 7 14.09 36.17 28.21
N GLY A 8 12.87 36.00 28.73
CA GLY A 8 12.38 34.70 29.21
C GLY A 8 10.95 34.36 28.80
N LYS A 9 10.28 35.13 27.92
CA LYS A 9 8.84 34.97 27.62
C LYS A 9 8.49 34.41 26.23
N ASN A 10 9.47 34.05 25.39
CA ASN A 10 9.21 33.67 23.99
C ASN A 10 9.29 32.17 23.67
N MET A 11 9.74 31.30 24.59
CA MET A 11 9.74 29.84 24.34
C MET A 11 8.45 29.14 24.80
N ASP A 12 7.90 29.53 25.95
CA ASP A 12 6.71 28.87 26.52
C ASP A 12 5.43 29.15 25.72
N ASN A 13 5.32 30.34 25.09
CA ASN A 13 4.17 30.68 24.25
C ASN A 13 4.10 29.86 22.96
N ASN A 14 5.23 29.43 22.38
CA ASN A 14 5.25 28.68 21.12
C ASN A 14 4.86 27.19 21.28
N PHE A 15 5.01 26.63 22.48
CA PHE A 15 4.56 25.27 22.79
C PHE A 15 3.07 25.23 23.09
N ALA A 16 2.57 26.18 23.89
CA ALA A 16 1.15 26.29 24.20
C ALA A 16 0.30 26.54 22.94
N THR A 17 0.76 27.41 22.02
CA THR A 17 0.03 27.67 20.76
C THR A 17 0.00 26.45 19.84
N LYS A 18 1.08 25.67 19.76
CA LYS A 18 1.11 24.44 18.94
C LYS A 18 0.22 23.33 19.51
N GLU A 19 0.13 23.21 20.82
CA GLU A 19 -0.79 22.27 21.47
C GLU A 19 -2.25 22.70 21.29
N GLU A 20 -2.56 24.00 21.45
CA GLU A 20 -3.90 24.55 21.22
C GLU A 20 -4.32 24.42 19.74
N ASP A 21 -3.43 24.71 18.80
CA ASP A 21 -3.65 24.53 17.36
C ASP A 21 -3.87 23.04 17.02
N GLY A 22 -3.10 22.13 17.63
CA GLY A 22 -3.25 20.68 17.47
C GLY A 22 -4.58 20.16 18.00
N ILE A 23 -5.02 20.64 19.17
CA ILE A 23 -6.33 20.29 19.76
C ILE A 23 -7.47 20.83 18.90
N HIS A 24 -7.37 22.09 18.46
CA HIS A 24 -8.39 22.72 17.61
C HIS A 24 -8.50 22.01 16.24
N LYS A 25 -7.36 21.65 15.62
CA LYS A 25 -7.30 20.89 14.37
C LYS A 25 -7.90 19.50 14.51
N THR A 26 -7.60 18.80 15.61
CA THR A 26 -8.19 17.48 15.92
C THR A 26 -9.71 17.58 16.09
N GLN A 27 -10.21 18.59 16.80
CA GLN A 27 -11.65 18.81 16.96
C GLN A 27 -12.35 19.18 15.63
N LYS A 28 -11.69 19.98 14.78
CA LYS A 28 -12.18 20.31 13.43
C LYS A 28 -12.28 19.05 12.56
N ASN A 29 -11.25 18.20 12.56
CA ASN A 29 -11.23 16.96 11.79
C ASN A 29 -12.34 16.00 12.22
N LYS A 30 -12.55 15.81 13.53
CA LYS A 30 -13.66 14.99 14.04
C LYS A 30 -15.02 15.48 13.56
N LYS A 31 -15.29 16.79 13.65
CA LYS A 31 -16.53 17.40 13.14
C LYS A 31 -16.71 17.23 11.64
N LEU A 32 -15.62 17.16 10.87
CA LEU A 32 -15.68 16.89 9.43
C LEU A 32 -16.03 15.42 9.17
N ILE A 33 -15.36 14.49 9.85
CA ILE A 33 -15.59 13.05 9.72
C ILE A 33 -17.02 12.68 10.10
N ASP A 34 -17.56 13.25 11.19
CA ASP A 34 -18.92 12.98 11.65
C ASP A 34 -20.01 13.35 10.62
N LYS A 35 -19.70 14.23 9.66
CA LYS A 35 -20.60 14.65 8.59
C LYS A 35 -20.50 13.80 7.33
N LEU A 36 -19.46 12.96 7.21
CA LEU A 36 -19.28 12.11 6.04
C LEU A 36 -20.30 10.98 6.04
N PRO A 37 -20.74 10.51 4.86
CA PRO A 37 -21.51 9.27 4.76
C PRO A 37 -20.76 8.15 5.47
N LYS A 38 -21.48 7.31 6.22
CA LYS A 38 -20.88 6.21 6.97
C LYS A 38 -21.65 4.92 6.82
N GLU A 39 -20.92 3.82 6.76
CA GLU A 39 -21.45 2.47 6.61
C GLU A 39 -20.94 1.60 7.75
N LYS A 40 -21.85 0.78 8.30
CA LYS A 40 -21.49 -0.19 9.33
C LYS A 40 -20.83 -1.41 8.68
N MET A 41 -19.65 -1.78 9.15
CA MET A 41 -18.93 -2.97 8.70
C MET A 41 -19.06 -4.08 9.75
N GLY A 42 -19.67 -5.20 9.39
CA GLY A 42 -19.77 -6.37 10.26
C GLY A 42 -20.71 -6.19 11.46
N ALA A 43 -20.45 -6.95 12.53
CA ALA A 43 -21.38 -7.09 13.66
C ALA A 43 -21.20 -6.01 14.75
N SER A 44 -20.01 -5.45 14.92
CA SER A 44 -19.64 -4.47 15.94
C SER A 44 -19.90 -3.02 15.51
N SER A 45 -19.56 -2.05 16.36
CA SER A 45 -19.68 -0.60 16.10
C SER A 45 -18.58 -0.04 15.18
N TRP A 46 -18.05 -0.84 14.25
CA TRP A 46 -17.04 -0.37 13.30
C TRP A 46 -17.71 0.29 12.10
N TYR A 47 -17.40 1.57 11.90
CA TYR A 47 -17.90 2.36 10.77
C TYR A 47 -16.76 2.72 9.82
N LEU A 48 -17.03 2.59 8.53
CA LEU A 48 -16.27 3.27 7.50
C LEU A 48 -16.97 4.56 7.12
N HIS A 49 -16.20 5.58 6.78
CA HIS A 49 -16.69 6.86 6.28
C HIS A 49 -16.21 7.06 4.86
N GLU A 50 -17.10 7.56 4.01
CA GLU A 50 -16.81 7.86 2.61
C GLU A 50 -16.15 9.23 2.50
N TYR A 51 -14.95 9.27 1.91
CA TYR A 51 -14.22 10.49 1.59
C TYR A 51 -13.63 10.37 0.19
N GLN A 52 -13.84 11.39 -0.65
CA GLN A 52 -13.39 11.39 -2.05
C GLN A 52 -13.81 10.13 -2.85
N GLY A 53 -14.95 9.54 -2.51
CA GLY A 53 -15.48 8.32 -3.15
C GLY A 53 -14.94 7.00 -2.61
N PHE A 54 -14.12 7.03 -1.54
CA PHE A 54 -13.50 5.84 -0.95
C PHE A 54 -13.77 5.69 0.55
N TRP A 55 -13.69 4.47 1.05
CA TRP A 55 -14.09 4.13 2.43
C TRP A 55 -12.91 3.95 3.38
N TYR A 56 -12.93 4.70 4.50
CA TYR A 56 -11.84 4.73 5.49
C TYR A 56 -12.36 4.62 6.91
N THR A 57 -11.50 4.21 7.86
CA THR A 57 -11.83 4.38 9.28
C THR A 57 -11.59 5.82 9.72
N PRO A 58 -12.28 6.32 10.76
CA PRO A 58 -12.07 7.67 11.28
C PRO A 58 -10.60 8.00 11.59
N GLY A 59 -9.89 7.06 12.23
CA GLY A 59 -8.48 7.25 12.57
C GLY A 59 -7.56 7.37 11.35
N PHE A 60 -7.94 6.78 10.21
CA PHE A 60 -7.21 6.97 8.95
C PHE A 60 -7.54 8.30 8.29
N LEU A 61 -8.79 8.76 8.35
CA LEU A 61 -9.17 10.05 7.78
C LEU A 61 -8.42 11.22 8.41
N GLU A 62 -8.25 11.22 9.74
CA GLU A 62 -7.45 12.25 10.42
C GLU A 62 -6.02 12.31 9.87
N LYS A 63 -5.42 11.15 9.58
CA LYS A 63 -4.09 11.04 8.97
C LYS A 63 -4.09 11.52 7.52
N ILE A 64 -5.08 11.11 6.72
CA ILE A 64 -5.20 11.52 5.32
C ILE A 64 -5.32 13.04 5.21
N PHE A 65 -6.17 13.68 6.04
CA PHE A 65 -6.31 15.13 6.04
C PHE A 65 -4.99 15.82 6.40
N SER A 66 -4.28 15.32 7.41
CA SER A 66 -2.97 15.85 7.77
C SER A 66 -1.95 15.68 6.65
N LEU A 67 -1.96 14.53 5.97
CA LEU A 67 -1.05 14.25 4.87
C LEU A 67 -1.29 15.18 3.68
N GLN A 68 -2.55 15.30 3.23
CA GLN A 68 -2.91 16.13 2.08
C GLN A 68 -2.62 17.62 2.32
N GLU A 69 -2.70 18.09 3.57
CA GLU A 69 -2.44 19.50 3.91
C GLU A 69 -0.95 19.82 4.09
N ASN A 70 -0.13 18.87 4.57
CA ASN A 70 1.23 19.17 5.05
C ASN A 70 2.34 18.44 4.30
N PHE A 71 2.02 17.48 3.43
CA PHE A 71 3.04 16.70 2.73
C PHE A 71 3.58 17.44 1.51
N GLU A 72 4.86 17.76 1.55
CA GLU A 72 5.61 18.28 0.41
C GLU A 72 6.42 17.15 -0.22
N ALA A 73 6.17 16.88 -1.49
CA ALA A 73 6.90 15.88 -2.25
C ALA A 73 8.19 16.48 -2.82
N ASP A 74 9.23 15.65 -2.94
CA ASP A 74 10.43 15.96 -3.70
C ASP A 74 10.30 15.30 -5.09
N PRO A 75 10.71 15.95 -6.19
CA PRO A 75 10.65 15.36 -7.53
C PRO A 75 11.39 14.01 -7.66
N SER A 76 12.38 13.74 -6.79
CA SER A 76 13.09 12.45 -6.75
C SER A 76 12.31 11.34 -6.05
N ASP A 77 11.23 11.66 -5.32
CA ASP A 77 10.43 10.68 -4.60
C ASP A 77 9.77 9.65 -5.55
N ILE A 78 9.79 8.40 -5.10
CA ILE A 78 9.18 7.24 -5.75
C ILE A 78 8.15 6.63 -4.78
N LEU A 79 6.89 6.64 -5.20
CA LEU A 79 5.79 6.06 -4.44
C LEU A 79 5.50 4.63 -4.90
N VAL A 80 5.52 3.72 -3.93
CA VAL A 80 5.14 2.32 -4.06
C VAL A 80 3.67 2.18 -3.63
N CYS A 81 2.78 2.21 -4.61
CA CYS A 81 1.33 2.24 -4.41
C CYS A 81 0.67 0.88 -4.66
N SER A 82 -0.41 0.61 -3.92
CA SER A 82 -1.23 -0.59 -4.12
C SER A 82 -2.54 -0.46 -3.36
N SER A 83 -3.63 -1.05 -3.85
CA SER A 83 -4.72 -1.40 -2.94
C SER A 83 -4.18 -2.44 -1.94
N PRO A 84 -4.66 -2.48 -0.68
CA PRO A 84 -4.24 -3.50 0.26
C PRO A 84 -4.32 -4.92 -0.33
N LYS A 85 -3.31 -5.73 -0.02
CA LYS A 85 -3.25 -7.17 -0.34
C LYS A 85 -3.09 -7.52 -1.83
N THR A 86 -2.72 -6.56 -2.68
CA THR A 86 -2.37 -6.82 -4.09
C THR A 86 -0.88 -7.09 -4.34
N GLY A 87 -0.02 -7.11 -3.31
CA GLY A 87 1.40 -7.45 -3.45
C GLY A 87 2.39 -6.47 -2.83
N THR A 88 1.91 -5.54 -1.99
CA THR A 88 2.70 -4.44 -1.42
C THR A 88 3.99 -4.87 -0.73
N THR A 89 3.96 -5.91 0.11
CA THR A 89 5.15 -6.40 0.82
C THR A 89 6.26 -6.82 -0.17
N TRP A 90 5.86 -7.47 -1.26
CA TRP A 90 6.77 -7.92 -2.30
C TRP A 90 7.28 -6.76 -3.16
N LEU A 91 6.37 -5.88 -3.60
CA LEU A 91 6.74 -4.69 -4.37
C LEU A 91 7.67 -3.76 -3.58
N LYS A 92 7.44 -3.60 -2.28
CA LYS A 92 8.36 -2.85 -1.40
C LYS A 92 9.74 -3.49 -1.33
N ALA A 93 9.82 -4.81 -1.12
CA ALA A 93 11.09 -5.52 -1.06
C ALA A 93 11.88 -5.37 -2.37
N LEU A 94 11.22 -5.58 -3.52
CA LEU A 94 11.83 -5.40 -4.84
C LEU A 94 12.29 -3.96 -5.07
N SER A 95 11.42 -2.98 -4.80
CA SER A 95 11.76 -1.56 -5.02
C SER A 95 12.93 -1.12 -4.15
N PHE A 96 12.93 -1.53 -2.87
CA PHE A 96 14.04 -1.27 -1.96
C PHE A 96 15.34 -1.90 -2.48
N ALA A 97 15.31 -3.20 -2.78
CA ALA A 97 16.48 -3.92 -3.26
C ALA A 97 17.05 -3.29 -4.54
N ILE A 98 16.22 -2.92 -5.51
CA ILE A 98 16.64 -2.26 -6.75
C ILE A 98 17.33 -0.93 -6.46
N VAL A 99 16.69 -0.05 -5.68
CA VAL A 99 17.19 1.31 -5.42
C VAL A 99 18.46 1.30 -4.55
N THR A 100 18.61 0.31 -3.67
CA THR A 100 19.73 0.23 -2.74
C THR A 100 20.81 -0.79 -3.12
N ARG A 101 20.73 -1.46 -4.28
CA ARG A 101 21.65 -2.54 -4.66
C ARG A 101 23.13 -2.16 -4.71
N LYS A 102 23.44 -0.87 -4.92
CA LYS A 102 24.81 -0.34 -4.89
C LYS A 102 25.27 0.08 -3.49
N ARG A 103 24.34 0.15 -2.53
CA ARG A 103 24.57 0.58 -1.14
C ARG A 103 24.79 -0.62 -0.20
N PHE A 104 24.11 -1.73 -0.47
CA PHE A 104 24.17 -2.94 0.34
C PHE A 104 24.42 -4.16 -0.55
N ASP A 105 25.32 -5.03 -0.10
CA ASP A 105 25.47 -6.36 -0.68
C ASP A 105 24.37 -7.31 -0.18
N GLU A 106 24.30 -8.52 -0.73
CA GLU A 106 23.31 -9.54 -0.34
C GLU A 106 23.33 -9.81 1.17
N SER A 107 24.51 -9.87 1.79
CA SER A 107 24.69 -10.25 3.20
C SER A 107 24.37 -9.14 4.21
N SER A 108 24.40 -7.89 3.76
CA SER A 108 24.20 -6.69 4.58
C SER A 108 22.87 -6.00 4.30
N ASN A 109 22.07 -6.52 3.37
CA ASN A 109 20.81 -5.92 2.97
C ASN A 109 19.85 -5.78 4.18
N PRO A 110 19.30 -4.58 4.44
CA PRO A 110 18.33 -4.36 5.51
C PRO A 110 17.11 -5.29 5.49
N LEU A 111 16.70 -5.80 4.32
CA LEU A 111 15.61 -6.77 4.20
C LEU A 111 15.86 -8.09 4.96
N LEU A 112 17.12 -8.40 5.29
CA LEU A 112 17.46 -9.57 6.12
C LEU A 112 17.12 -9.37 7.61
N LYS A 113 17.02 -8.11 8.05
CA LYS A 113 16.91 -7.72 9.46
C LYS A 113 15.65 -6.92 9.79
N ALA A 114 14.93 -6.46 8.77
CA ALA A 114 13.70 -5.69 8.89
C ALA A 114 12.68 -6.18 7.85
N VAL A 115 11.39 -6.10 8.19
CA VAL A 115 10.33 -6.35 7.20
C VAL A 115 10.32 -5.21 6.17
N SER A 116 9.98 -5.51 4.92
CA SER A 116 9.99 -4.49 3.85
C SER A 116 9.10 -3.27 4.12
N HIS A 117 8.11 -3.39 5.02
CA HIS A 117 7.29 -2.28 5.48
C HIS A 117 8.04 -1.27 6.36
N GLU A 118 9.13 -1.66 7.01
CA GLU A 118 10.03 -0.78 7.77
C GLU A 118 11.09 -0.14 6.86
N CYS A 119 11.50 -0.85 5.81
CA CYS A 119 12.45 -0.33 4.82
C CYS A 119 11.83 0.78 3.94
N ILE A 120 10.52 0.71 3.67
CA ILE A 120 9.79 1.72 2.91
C ILE A 120 8.56 2.14 3.73
N PRO A 121 8.57 3.31 4.41
CA PRO A 121 7.47 3.73 5.27
C PRO A 121 6.20 4.06 4.47
N PHE A 122 5.03 3.85 5.07
CA PHE A 122 3.79 4.36 4.51
C PHE A 122 3.57 5.82 4.88
N MET A 123 3.16 6.63 3.91
CA MET A 123 2.90 8.06 4.10
C MET A 123 1.77 8.29 5.10
N GLU A 124 0.64 7.59 4.93
CA GLU A 124 -0.56 7.75 5.73
C GLU A 124 -0.53 6.99 7.07
N PHE A 125 0.60 6.34 7.41
CA PHE A 125 0.76 5.65 8.69
C PHE A 125 1.95 6.13 9.49
N ASP A 126 3.14 6.10 8.87
CA ASP A 126 4.44 6.10 9.54
C ASP A 126 5.07 7.50 9.49
N LEU A 127 4.84 8.27 8.42
CA LEU A 127 5.40 9.61 8.27
C LEU A 127 4.72 10.67 9.15
N ILE A 128 3.44 10.46 9.49
CA ILE A 128 2.62 11.43 10.25
C ILE A 128 2.80 11.26 11.77
N THR A 129 3.17 10.07 12.23
CA THR A 129 3.22 9.75 13.67
C THR A 129 4.50 10.21 14.38
N GLY A 130 5.37 10.98 13.71
CA GLY A 130 6.56 11.58 14.33
C GLY A 130 7.64 10.59 14.79
N SER A 131 7.50 9.29 14.48
CA SER A 131 8.53 8.29 14.73
C SER A 131 9.61 8.39 13.66
N SER A 132 10.52 9.35 13.85
CA SER A 132 11.82 9.47 13.15
C SER A 132 11.75 9.51 11.61
N THR A 133 11.44 10.67 11.04
CA THR A 133 11.48 10.86 9.57
C THR A 133 12.25 12.11 9.17
N THR A 134 13.53 12.16 9.55
CA THR A 134 14.47 12.69 8.57
C THR A 134 14.43 11.71 7.41
N ARG A 135 13.74 12.07 6.31
CA ARG A 135 13.79 11.28 5.07
C ARG A 135 15.26 11.04 4.77
N ASP A 136 15.67 9.78 4.62
CA ASP A 136 17.02 9.50 4.10
C ASP A 136 17.04 10.05 2.68
N PRO A 137 17.81 11.12 2.38
CA PRO A 137 17.81 11.71 1.04
C PRO A 137 18.32 10.71 -0.01
N GLN A 138 18.97 9.62 0.40
CA GLN A 138 19.46 8.55 -0.46
C GLN A 138 18.47 7.39 -0.63
N LEU A 139 17.30 7.44 0.04
CA LEU A 139 16.23 6.45 -0.08
C LEU A 139 14.91 7.16 -0.41
N PRO A 140 14.70 7.55 -1.69
CA PRO A 140 13.52 8.29 -2.11
C PRO A 140 12.29 7.37 -2.25
N LEU A 141 12.11 6.40 -1.36
CA LEU A 141 11.04 5.41 -1.43
C LEU A 141 10.02 5.64 -0.33
N MET A 142 8.77 5.79 -0.73
CA MET A 142 7.62 5.82 0.17
C MET A 142 6.54 4.89 -0.36
N ALA A 143 5.59 4.55 0.48
CA ALA A 143 4.47 3.72 0.06
C ALA A 143 3.13 4.34 0.44
N SER A 144 2.09 3.96 -0.30
CA SER A 144 0.73 4.35 0.04
C SER A 144 -0.29 3.31 -0.40
N HIS A 145 -1.36 3.22 0.40
CA HIS A 145 -2.60 2.54 0.04
C HIS A 145 -3.69 3.49 -0.43
N LEU A 146 -3.42 4.80 -0.50
CA LEU A 146 -4.41 5.76 -0.95
C LEU A 146 -4.79 5.52 -2.41
N PRO A 147 -6.06 5.75 -2.78
CA PRO A 147 -6.44 5.85 -4.18
C PRO A 147 -5.77 7.06 -4.81
N TYR A 148 -5.57 7.03 -6.13
CA TYR A 148 -4.83 8.07 -6.86
C TYR A 148 -5.35 9.50 -6.56
N ILE A 149 -6.68 9.67 -6.49
CA ILE A 149 -7.32 10.97 -6.21
C ILE A 149 -7.08 11.50 -4.79
N ALA A 150 -6.72 10.62 -3.85
CA ALA A 150 -6.47 10.99 -2.45
C ALA A 150 -4.99 11.16 -2.13
N LEU A 151 -4.08 10.95 -3.09
CA LEU A 151 -2.68 11.29 -2.90
C LEU A 151 -2.51 12.80 -2.63
N PRO A 152 -1.49 13.21 -1.86
CA PRO A 152 -1.16 14.63 -1.74
C PRO A 152 -0.93 15.26 -3.11
N GLU A 153 -1.44 16.47 -3.32
CA GLU A 153 -1.36 17.16 -4.61
C GLU A 153 0.09 17.34 -5.07
N SER A 154 1.01 17.61 -4.12
CA SER A 154 2.44 17.77 -4.36
C SER A 154 3.07 16.57 -5.09
N VAL A 155 2.63 15.33 -4.80
CA VAL A 155 3.12 14.13 -5.50
C VAL A 155 2.81 14.21 -7.00
N ILE A 156 1.64 14.75 -7.34
CA ILE A 156 1.17 14.85 -8.72
C ILE A 156 1.87 16.02 -9.43
N THR A 157 1.95 17.19 -8.78
CA THR A 157 2.50 18.43 -9.36
C THR A 157 4.01 18.39 -9.52
N GLU A 158 4.73 17.76 -8.59
CA GLU A 158 6.20 17.58 -8.66
C GLU A 158 6.64 16.44 -9.58
N ASN A 159 5.68 15.76 -10.23
CA ASN A 159 5.96 14.66 -11.16
C ASN A 159 6.72 13.48 -10.52
N CYS A 160 6.49 13.21 -9.25
CA CYS A 160 7.05 12.05 -8.56
C CYS A 160 6.68 10.76 -9.30
N LYS A 161 7.58 9.78 -9.24
CA LYS A 161 7.34 8.47 -9.84
C LYS A 161 6.41 7.65 -8.96
N ILE A 162 5.53 6.89 -9.59
CA ILE A 162 4.58 6.01 -8.92
C ILE A 162 4.67 4.63 -9.57
N VAL A 163 5.00 3.61 -8.78
CA VAL A 163 4.83 2.22 -9.18
C VAL A 163 3.60 1.65 -8.48
N TYR A 164 2.63 1.21 -9.25
CA TYR A 164 1.37 0.66 -8.75
C TYR A 164 1.24 -0.82 -9.09
N ILE A 165 0.83 -1.65 -8.13
CA ILE A 165 0.51 -3.07 -8.36
C ILE A 165 -0.94 -3.40 -8.04
N CYS A 166 -1.64 -4.01 -9.01
CA CYS A 166 -2.95 -4.62 -8.81
C CYS A 166 -2.87 -6.15 -8.82
N ARG A 167 -3.99 -6.80 -8.50
CA ARG A 167 -4.11 -8.26 -8.43
C ARG A 167 -5.52 -8.70 -8.80
N ASP A 168 -5.72 -9.95 -9.23
CA ASP A 168 -7.07 -10.49 -9.40
C ASP A 168 -7.89 -10.23 -8.11
N PRO A 169 -9.06 -9.57 -8.21
CA PRO A 169 -9.87 -9.18 -7.05
C PRO A 169 -10.28 -10.37 -6.19
N LYS A 170 -10.48 -11.54 -6.76
CA LYS A 170 -10.88 -12.76 -6.03
C LYS A 170 -9.75 -13.23 -5.12
N ASP A 171 -8.52 -13.25 -5.62
CA ASP A 171 -7.33 -13.59 -4.83
C ASP A 171 -7.01 -12.53 -3.78
N MET A 172 -7.15 -11.25 -4.15
CA MET A 172 -6.99 -10.13 -3.23
C MET A 172 -7.96 -10.25 -2.05
N LEU A 173 -9.23 -10.55 -2.32
CA LEU A 173 -10.27 -10.73 -1.31
C LEU A 173 -9.97 -11.85 -0.33
N VAL A 174 -9.59 -13.03 -0.82
CA VAL A 174 -9.17 -14.14 0.04
C VAL A 174 -7.99 -13.74 0.91
N SER A 175 -7.01 -13.04 0.33
CA SER A 175 -5.87 -12.54 1.10
C SER A 175 -6.27 -11.50 2.15
N MET A 176 -7.22 -10.61 1.86
CA MET A 176 -7.71 -9.58 2.78
C MET A 176 -8.50 -10.19 3.93
N TRP A 177 -9.36 -11.16 3.61
CA TRP A 177 -10.14 -11.90 4.60
C TRP A 177 -9.27 -12.62 5.63
N HIS A 178 -8.31 -13.42 5.17
CA HIS A 178 -7.40 -14.12 6.07
C HIS A 178 -6.52 -13.17 6.89
N PHE A 179 -6.08 -12.07 6.29
CA PHE A 179 -5.29 -11.06 6.99
C PHE A 179 -6.07 -10.42 8.13
N GLY A 180 -7.32 -9.98 7.87
CA GLY A 180 -8.18 -9.38 8.89
C GLY A 180 -8.54 -10.36 10.02
N LYS A 181 -8.76 -11.65 9.70
CA LYS A 181 -8.97 -12.70 10.73
C LYS A 181 -7.78 -12.85 11.67
N LYS A 182 -6.55 -12.89 11.11
CA LYS A 182 -5.33 -13.04 11.90
C LYS A 182 -5.01 -11.79 12.74
N LEU A 183 -5.30 -10.59 12.23
CA LEU A 183 -5.22 -9.34 12.99
C LEU A 183 -6.23 -9.26 14.15
N SER A 184 -7.08 -10.28 14.31
CA SER A 184 -8.14 -10.30 15.30
C SER A 184 -9.07 -9.09 15.26
N LEU A 185 -9.29 -8.58 14.04
CA LEU A 185 -10.30 -7.55 13.80
C LEU A 185 -11.65 -8.19 14.10
N LYS A 186 -12.26 -7.82 15.23
CA LYS A 186 -13.48 -8.45 15.76
C LYS A 186 -14.56 -8.58 14.69
N ASP A 187 -14.75 -7.55 13.86
CA ASP A 187 -15.74 -7.58 12.79
C ASP A 187 -15.43 -8.57 11.69
N VAL A 188 -14.17 -8.70 11.29
CA VAL A 188 -13.77 -9.70 10.30
C VAL A 188 -13.90 -11.11 10.87
N GLN A 189 -13.60 -11.31 12.16
CA GLN A 189 -13.79 -12.61 12.81
C GLN A 189 -15.27 -13.01 12.91
N MET A 190 -16.15 -12.04 13.14
CA MET A 190 -17.59 -12.26 13.30
C MET A 190 -18.37 -12.28 11.99
N THR A 191 -17.75 -11.87 10.89
CA THR A 191 -18.37 -11.85 9.56
C THR A 191 -18.13 -13.20 8.86
N SER A 192 -19.02 -13.63 7.97
CA SER A 192 -18.76 -14.79 7.10
C SER A 192 -17.99 -14.35 5.85
N PHE A 193 -17.38 -15.28 5.12
CA PHE A 193 -16.65 -14.91 3.89
C PHE A 193 -17.62 -14.38 2.82
N GLU A 194 -18.81 -14.98 2.72
CA GLU A 194 -19.92 -14.56 1.85
C GLU A 194 -20.28 -13.09 2.11
N LYS A 195 -20.43 -12.72 3.38
CA LYS A 195 -20.78 -11.36 3.75
C LYS A 195 -19.66 -10.37 3.47
N PHE A 196 -18.40 -10.81 3.57
CA PHE A 196 -17.25 -10.02 3.16
C PHE A 196 -17.19 -9.77 1.66
N VAL A 197 -17.52 -10.78 0.85
CA VAL A 197 -17.69 -10.63 -0.60
C VAL A 197 -18.84 -9.66 -0.91
N GLU A 198 -19.96 -9.74 -0.19
CA GLU A 198 -21.07 -8.79 -0.35
C GLU A 198 -20.63 -7.34 -0.12
N TYR A 199 -19.88 -7.06 0.95
CA TYR A 199 -19.34 -5.72 1.20
C TYR A 199 -18.41 -5.24 0.07
N PHE A 200 -17.56 -6.13 -0.44
CA PHE A 200 -16.70 -5.82 -1.57
C PHE A 200 -17.48 -5.52 -2.85
N CYS A 201 -18.44 -6.36 -3.21
CA CYS A 201 -19.30 -6.17 -4.37
C CYS A 201 -20.11 -4.86 -4.25
N GLY A 202 -20.45 -4.47 -3.02
CA GLY A 202 -21.06 -3.18 -2.72
C GLY A 202 -20.09 -1.99 -2.72
N GLY A 203 -18.80 -2.19 -3.00
CA GLY A 203 -17.75 -1.16 -3.00
C GLY A 203 -17.33 -0.67 -1.60
N ARG A 204 -17.88 -1.27 -0.54
CA ARG A 204 -17.85 -0.80 0.84
C ARG A 204 -16.77 -1.51 1.66
N THR A 205 -15.56 -1.64 1.11
CA THR A 205 -14.39 -2.18 1.82
C THR A 205 -13.39 -1.08 2.15
N PHE A 206 -12.48 -1.32 3.08
CA PHE A 206 -11.42 -0.37 3.38
C PHE A 206 -10.57 -0.06 2.12
N TYR A 207 -10.37 1.22 1.80
CA TYR A 207 -9.82 1.72 0.52
C TYR A 207 -10.63 1.35 -0.73
N GLY A 208 -11.83 0.78 -0.59
CA GLY A 208 -12.74 0.50 -1.69
C GLY A 208 -13.51 1.75 -2.13
N PRO A 209 -14.13 1.73 -3.33
CA PRO A 209 -14.29 0.55 -4.19
C PRO A 209 -13.01 0.14 -4.94
N TYR A 210 -12.75 -1.16 -5.03
CA TYR A 210 -11.49 -1.67 -5.59
C TYR A 210 -11.31 -1.35 -7.07
N TRP A 211 -12.37 -1.46 -7.87
CA TRP A 211 -12.30 -1.14 -9.30
C TRP A 211 -11.94 0.33 -9.53
N ASP A 212 -12.52 1.26 -8.77
CA ASP A 212 -12.21 2.69 -8.88
C ASP A 212 -10.78 2.98 -8.41
N HIS A 213 -10.32 2.27 -7.37
CA HIS A 213 -8.95 2.35 -6.89
C HIS A 213 -7.95 1.96 -7.99
N VAL A 214 -8.18 0.82 -8.64
CA VAL A 214 -7.33 0.32 -9.72
C VAL A 214 -7.42 1.21 -10.96
N LEU A 215 -8.63 1.63 -11.35
CA LEU A 215 -8.87 2.46 -12.53
C LEU A 215 -8.21 3.83 -12.42
N GLY A 216 -8.17 4.43 -11.23
CA GLY A 216 -7.49 5.71 -11.01
C GLY A 216 -6.01 5.63 -11.40
N TYR A 217 -5.30 4.60 -10.91
CA TYR A 217 -3.90 4.37 -11.26
C TYR A 217 -3.71 3.87 -12.69
N TRP A 218 -4.64 3.06 -13.22
CA TRP A 218 -4.59 2.61 -14.61
C TRP A 218 -4.67 3.80 -15.57
N LYS A 219 -5.66 4.68 -15.39
CA LYS A 219 -5.82 5.90 -16.18
C LYS A 219 -4.59 6.80 -16.07
N ALA A 220 -4.06 7.00 -14.86
CA ALA A 220 -2.84 7.78 -14.65
C ALA A 220 -1.63 7.19 -15.39
N SER A 221 -1.51 5.86 -15.49
CA SER A 221 -0.43 5.22 -16.27
C SER A 221 -0.56 5.41 -17.78
N GLN A 222 -1.78 5.56 -18.30
CA GLN A 222 -2.00 5.88 -19.70
C GLN A 222 -1.71 7.35 -20.00
N GLU A 223 -2.07 8.26 -19.08
CA GLU A 223 -1.88 9.70 -19.23
C GLU A 223 -0.42 10.14 -18.99
N ARG A 224 0.28 9.45 -18.09
CA ARG A 224 1.64 9.81 -17.63
C ARG A 224 2.54 8.57 -17.55
N PRO A 225 2.82 7.89 -18.66
CA PRO A 225 3.57 6.64 -18.66
C PRO A 225 5.01 6.78 -18.13
N GLU A 226 5.61 7.96 -18.22
CA GLU A 226 6.94 8.26 -17.68
C GLU A 226 6.95 8.42 -16.13
N ASN A 227 5.79 8.70 -15.52
CA ASN A 227 5.67 8.91 -14.08
C ASN A 227 4.87 7.83 -13.37
N VAL A 228 4.11 7.00 -14.07
CA VAL A 228 3.25 5.97 -13.46
C VAL A 228 3.45 4.62 -14.15
N LEU A 229 4.16 3.72 -13.46
CA LEU A 229 4.31 2.33 -13.87
C LEU A 229 3.20 1.48 -13.24
N PHE A 230 2.35 0.89 -14.09
CA PHE A 230 1.30 -0.02 -13.67
C PHE A 230 1.72 -1.48 -13.86
N LEU A 231 1.59 -2.28 -12.80
CA LEU A 231 1.98 -3.69 -12.72
C LEU A 231 0.78 -4.55 -12.27
N LYS A 232 0.77 -5.82 -12.71
CA LYS A 232 -0.14 -6.84 -12.18
C LYS A 232 0.67 -7.90 -11.44
N TYR A 233 0.17 -8.32 -10.29
CA TYR A 233 0.80 -9.34 -9.46
C TYR A 233 0.99 -10.65 -10.23
N GLU A 234 0.01 -11.03 -11.04
CA GLU A 234 0.03 -12.22 -11.87
C GLU A 234 1.15 -12.17 -12.91
N ASP A 235 1.26 -11.08 -13.66
CA ASP A 235 2.29 -10.88 -14.69
C ASP A 235 3.70 -10.89 -14.06
N MET A 236 3.85 -10.24 -12.91
CA MET A 236 5.12 -10.26 -12.16
C MET A 236 5.46 -11.66 -11.65
N LYS A 237 4.47 -12.47 -11.24
CA LYS A 237 4.69 -13.86 -10.79
C LYS A 237 5.05 -14.78 -11.95
N GLU A 238 4.56 -14.50 -13.15
CA GLU A 238 4.88 -15.25 -14.37
C GLU A 238 6.31 -14.98 -14.83
N ASP A 239 6.73 -13.70 -14.86
CA ASP A 239 8.11 -13.32 -15.21
C ASP A 239 8.61 -12.19 -14.31
N THR A 240 9.13 -12.57 -13.13
CA THR A 240 9.66 -11.58 -12.17
C THR A 240 10.87 -10.86 -12.72
N LEU A 241 11.76 -11.56 -13.42
CA LEU A 241 13.02 -11.01 -13.93
C LEU A 241 12.77 -9.87 -14.94
N LEU A 242 11.84 -10.07 -15.87
CA LEU A 242 11.42 -9.03 -16.81
C LEU A 242 10.91 -7.78 -16.09
N HIS A 243 10.04 -7.97 -15.10
CA HIS A 243 9.39 -6.86 -14.41
C HIS A 243 10.35 -6.10 -13.51
N ILE A 244 11.33 -6.75 -12.88
CA ILE A 244 12.34 -6.03 -12.09
C ILE A 244 13.25 -5.17 -12.96
N LYS A 245 13.59 -5.61 -14.19
CA LYS A 245 14.36 -4.80 -15.15
C LYS A 245 13.54 -3.59 -15.57
N LYS A 246 12.26 -3.79 -15.91
CA LYS A 246 11.31 -2.71 -16.21
C LYS A 246 11.18 -1.71 -15.05
N MET A 247 11.12 -2.19 -13.81
CA MET A 247 11.10 -1.33 -12.62
C MET A 247 12.40 -0.54 -12.45
N ALA A 248 13.55 -1.19 -12.64
CA ALA A 248 14.86 -0.54 -12.55
C ALA A 248 15.02 0.57 -13.59
N ASP A 249 14.62 0.32 -14.84
CA ASP A 249 14.55 1.33 -15.89
C ASP A 249 13.63 2.49 -15.50
N PHE A 250 12.42 2.16 -15.03
CA PHE A 250 11.46 3.16 -14.57
C PHE A 250 11.96 3.99 -13.38
N PHE A 251 12.81 3.45 -12.51
CA PHE A 251 13.42 4.19 -11.40
C PHE A 251 14.66 5.02 -11.80
N ASP A 252 14.96 5.15 -13.11
CA ASP A 252 16.21 5.74 -13.64
C ASP A 252 17.48 5.05 -13.13
N GLN A 253 17.38 3.77 -12.76
CA GLN A 253 18.51 2.98 -12.32
C GLN A 253 18.56 1.65 -13.09
N PRO A 254 18.65 1.69 -14.43
CA PRO A 254 18.75 0.48 -15.25
C PRO A 254 19.92 -0.39 -14.78
N PHE A 255 19.79 -1.70 -14.92
CA PHE A 255 20.90 -2.62 -14.68
C PHE A 255 21.96 -2.43 -15.77
N SER A 256 23.24 -2.32 -15.37
CA SER A 256 24.33 -2.29 -16.35
C SER A 256 24.54 -3.67 -16.97
N LYS A 257 25.23 -3.73 -18.11
CA LYS A 257 25.58 -5.02 -18.74
C LYS A 257 26.41 -5.90 -17.79
N GLU A 258 27.28 -5.29 -17.00
CA GLU A 258 28.08 -5.96 -15.99
C GLU A 258 27.20 -6.51 -14.87
N GLU A 259 26.24 -5.74 -14.36
CA GLU A 259 25.25 -6.20 -13.36
C GLU A 259 24.44 -7.40 -13.90
N GLU A 260 24.03 -7.35 -15.17
CA GLU A 260 23.33 -8.47 -15.81
C GLU A 260 24.21 -9.71 -15.99
N ILE A 261 25.47 -9.55 -16.42
CA ILE A 261 26.42 -10.66 -16.54
C ILE A 261 26.72 -11.29 -15.17
N GLN A 262 26.76 -10.47 -14.11
CA GLN A 262 26.97 -10.92 -12.74
C GLN A 262 25.74 -11.56 -12.10
N GLY A 263 24.56 -11.44 -12.72
CA GLY A 263 23.33 -12.02 -12.20
C GLY A 263 22.66 -11.20 -11.08
N VAL A 264 22.98 -9.91 -10.95
CA VAL A 264 22.40 -9.03 -9.91
C VAL A 264 20.85 -8.99 -9.97
N PRO A 265 20.20 -8.91 -11.14
CA PRO A 265 18.75 -9.01 -11.22
C PRO A 265 18.19 -10.35 -10.66
N GLU A 266 18.85 -11.45 -10.97
CA GLU A 266 18.50 -12.80 -10.49
C GLU A 266 18.69 -12.92 -8.97
N GLU A 267 19.77 -12.36 -8.43
CA GLU A 267 20.01 -12.28 -6.98
C GLU A 267 18.90 -11.50 -6.28
N ILE A 268 18.51 -10.32 -6.80
CA ILE A 268 17.40 -9.53 -6.24
C ILE A 268 16.09 -10.32 -6.31
N THR A 269 15.83 -11.00 -7.42
CA THR A 269 14.63 -11.84 -7.61
C THR A 269 14.58 -12.96 -6.58
N ASN A 270 15.70 -13.66 -6.37
CA ASN A 270 15.82 -14.72 -5.40
C ASN A 270 15.64 -14.17 -3.97
N MET A 271 16.41 -13.16 -3.58
CA MET A 271 16.36 -12.55 -2.24
C MET A 271 14.94 -12.07 -1.88
N CYS A 272 14.24 -11.45 -2.84
CA CYS A 272 12.89 -10.94 -2.65
C CYS A 272 11.77 -11.96 -2.94
N SER A 273 12.10 -13.23 -3.18
CA SER A 273 11.11 -14.28 -3.40
C SER A 273 10.23 -14.48 -2.16
N PHE A 274 9.02 -15.02 -2.36
CA PHE A 274 8.13 -15.33 -1.25
C PHE A 274 8.78 -16.33 -0.29
N GLU A 275 9.42 -17.36 -0.84
CA GLU A 275 10.10 -18.42 -0.10
C GLU A 275 11.22 -17.85 0.77
N ASN A 276 12.08 -17.00 0.24
CA ASN A 276 13.17 -16.42 1.03
C ASN A 276 12.64 -15.42 2.06
N LEU A 277 11.82 -14.45 1.65
CA LEU A 277 11.31 -13.43 2.59
C LEU A 277 10.50 -14.07 3.72
N SER A 278 9.60 -15.01 3.43
CA SER A 278 8.79 -15.65 4.48
C SER A 278 9.59 -16.55 5.43
N ASN A 279 10.79 -16.98 5.02
CA ASN A 279 11.66 -17.83 5.84
C ASN A 279 12.67 -17.08 6.70
N LEU A 280 12.84 -15.77 6.51
CA LEU A 280 13.70 -14.95 7.38
C LEU A 280 13.15 -14.89 8.80
N GLU A 281 14.04 -14.98 9.80
CA GLU A 281 13.65 -14.97 11.22
C GLU A 281 12.90 -13.71 11.63
N VAL A 282 13.30 -12.55 11.09
CA VAL A 282 12.59 -11.28 11.29
C VAL A 282 11.15 -11.33 10.78
N ASN A 283 10.88 -12.07 9.70
CA ASN A 283 9.55 -12.18 9.12
C ASN A 283 8.70 -13.27 9.78
N LYS A 284 9.32 -14.27 10.41
CA LYS A 284 8.62 -15.32 11.17
C LYS A 284 8.15 -14.86 12.54
N SER A 285 9.00 -14.10 13.24
CA SER A 285 8.84 -13.81 14.68
C SER A 285 8.96 -12.33 15.06
N GLY A 286 9.38 -11.46 14.12
CA GLY A 286 9.49 -10.04 14.37
C GLY A 286 8.13 -9.33 14.44
N LYS A 287 8.18 -8.08 14.89
CA LYS A 287 7.01 -7.22 15.07
C LYS A 287 7.20 -5.92 14.32
N HIS A 288 6.25 -5.58 13.48
CA HIS A 288 6.19 -4.29 12.82
C HIS A 288 5.43 -3.31 13.71
N ARG A 289 5.96 -2.07 13.82
CA ARG A 289 5.42 -1.00 14.68
C ARG A 289 5.30 -1.45 16.15
N GLY A 290 6.30 -2.19 16.60
CA GLY A 290 6.39 -2.71 17.96
C GLY A 290 6.22 -1.62 19.01
N GLY A 291 5.41 -1.87 20.03
CA GLY A 291 5.11 -0.93 21.10
C GLY A 291 4.12 0.19 20.74
N THR A 292 3.52 0.16 19.55
CA THR A 292 2.46 1.12 19.15
C THR A 292 1.08 0.48 19.15
N PRO A 293 -0.02 1.27 19.14
CA PRO A 293 -1.38 0.74 18.97
C PRO A 293 -1.62 0.03 17.62
N LEU A 294 -0.69 0.11 16.67
CA LEU A 294 -0.75 -0.53 15.35
C LEU A 294 0.26 -1.68 15.22
N GLU A 295 0.75 -2.22 16.33
CA GLU A 295 1.66 -3.36 16.36
C GLU A 295 1.05 -4.57 15.64
N MET A 296 1.86 -5.23 14.80
CA MET A 296 1.47 -6.43 14.06
C MET A 296 2.65 -7.40 13.99
N ASP A 297 2.36 -8.70 14.08
CA ASP A 297 3.39 -9.72 13.82
C ASP A 297 3.77 -9.72 12.34
N ASN A 298 5.07 -9.80 12.03
CA ASN A 298 5.57 -9.74 10.66
C ASN A 298 5.07 -10.92 9.80
N ASN A 299 4.82 -12.07 10.43
CA ASN A 299 4.33 -13.25 9.72
C ASN A 299 2.93 -13.07 9.11
N LEU A 300 2.19 -12.02 9.51
CA LEU A 300 0.88 -11.70 8.96
C LEU A 300 0.95 -11.25 7.51
N TYR A 301 2.10 -10.73 7.06
CA TYR A 301 2.32 -10.34 5.67
C TYR A 301 2.49 -11.54 4.73
N PHE A 302 2.84 -12.71 5.27
CA PHE A 302 3.15 -13.91 4.50
C PHE A 302 2.07 -14.98 4.71
N ARG A 303 1.47 -15.46 3.61
CA ARG A 303 0.42 -16.49 3.66
C ARG A 303 0.69 -17.64 2.72
N LYS A 304 0.63 -17.37 1.41
CA LYS A 304 0.69 -18.40 0.37
C LYS A 304 1.45 -18.00 -0.91
N GLY A 305 1.62 -16.70 -1.18
CA GLY A 305 2.46 -16.21 -2.28
C GLY A 305 2.11 -16.68 -3.70
N GLN A 306 0.87 -17.12 -3.92
CA GLN A 306 0.46 -17.85 -5.14
C GLN A 306 -0.78 -17.24 -5.78
N VAL A 307 -0.92 -17.45 -7.09
CA VAL A 307 -2.05 -17.00 -7.93
C VAL A 307 -3.10 -18.11 -8.01
N GLY A 308 -4.38 -17.74 -7.94
CA GLY A 308 -5.51 -18.65 -8.12
C GLY A 308 -5.96 -19.39 -6.86
N ASP A 309 -5.47 -18.99 -5.68
CA ASP A 309 -5.91 -19.58 -4.41
C ASP A 309 -7.39 -19.30 -4.12
N TRP A 310 -7.97 -18.28 -4.76
CA TRP A 310 -9.40 -18.00 -4.70
C TRP A 310 -10.28 -19.21 -5.03
N LYS A 311 -9.81 -20.13 -5.89
CA LYS A 311 -10.53 -21.36 -6.25
C LYS A 311 -10.83 -22.27 -5.05
N ASN A 312 -10.06 -22.14 -3.96
CA ASN A 312 -10.24 -22.92 -2.74
C ASN A 312 -11.25 -22.28 -1.76
N HIS A 313 -11.75 -21.08 -2.04
CA HIS A 313 -12.49 -20.26 -1.07
C HIS A 313 -13.75 -19.61 -1.64
N VAL A 314 -13.72 -19.22 -2.92
CA VAL A 314 -14.77 -18.46 -3.59
C VAL A 314 -15.68 -19.46 -4.31
N THR A 315 -16.98 -19.41 -4.02
CA THR A 315 -17.98 -20.23 -4.72
C THR A 315 -18.18 -19.74 -6.15
N GLN A 316 -18.80 -20.57 -7.01
CA GLN A 316 -19.10 -20.17 -8.39
C GLN A 316 -19.97 -18.91 -8.45
N GLU A 317 -20.99 -18.80 -7.61
CA GLU A 317 -21.87 -17.62 -7.52
C GLU A 317 -21.09 -16.34 -7.15
N MET A 318 -20.23 -16.41 -6.13
CA MET A 318 -19.39 -15.28 -5.75
C MET A 318 -18.44 -14.88 -6.88
N LYS A 319 -17.83 -15.86 -7.55
CA LYS A 319 -16.94 -15.64 -8.70
C LYS A 319 -17.70 -14.89 -9.80
N GLU A 320 -18.88 -15.35 -10.18
CA GLU A 320 -19.69 -14.73 -11.22
C GLU A 320 -20.09 -13.30 -10.85
N GLN A 321 -20.49 -13.07 -9.61
CA GLN A 321 -20.82 -11.73 -9.12
C GLN A 321 -19.62 -10.78 -9.19
N ILE A 322 -18.44 -11.22 -8.73
CA ILE A 322 -17.21 -10.42 -8.77
C ILE A 322 -16.80 -10.16 -10.22
N ASP A 323 -16.76 -11.19 -11.06
CA ASP A 323 -16.35 -11.07 -12.47
C ASP A 323 -17.29 -10.12 -13.22
N GLN A 324 -18.61 -10.21 -13.02
CA GLN A 324 -19.59 -9.31 -13.63
C GLN A 324 -19.34 -7.84 -13.24
N ILE A 325 -19.18 -7.55 -11.95
CA ILE A 325 -18.92 -6.19 -11.47
C ILE A 325 -17.63 -5.65 -12.07
N MET A 326 -16.57 -6.45 -12.09
CA MET A 326 -15.29 -6.03 -12.65
C MET A 326 -15.38 -5.79 -14.15
N ASP A 327 -16.08 -6.64 -14.91
CA ASP A 327 -16.30 -6.44 -16.33
C ASP A 327 -17.07 -5.16 -16.62
N GLU A 328 -18.16 -4.91 -15.88
CA GLU A 328 -18.98 -3.71 -16.03
C GLU A 328 -18.18 -2.45 -15.67
N LYS A 329 -17.43 -2.46 -14.57
CA LYS A 329 -16.70 -1.30 -14.08
C LYS A 329 -15.45 -1.00 -14.89
N LEU A 330 -14.76 -2.03 -15.39
CA LEU A 330 -13.57 -1.87 -16.22
C LEU A 330 -13.90 -1.72 -17.71
N TYR A 331 -15.17 -1.85 -18.10
CA TYR A 331 -15.60 -1.75 -19.49
C TYR A 331 -15.08 -0.46 -20.15
N GLY A 332 -14.46 -0.61 -21.33
CA GLY A 332 -13.91 0.51 -22.10
C GLY A 332 -12.56 1.05 -21.60
N SER A 333 -12.05 0.59 -20.44
CA SER A 333 -10.75 1.05 -19.92
C SER A 333 -9.54 0.41 -20.61
N GLY A 334 -9.73 -0.74 -21.26
CA GLY A 334 -8.64 -1.58 -21.78
C GLY A 334 -7.91 -2.42 -20.72
N LEU A 335 -8.20 -2.22 -19.43
CA LEU A 335 -7.67 -3.05 -18.35
C LEU A 335 -8.43 -4.37 -18.25
N THR A 336 -7.71 -5.48 -18.28
CA THR A 336 -8.25 -6.82 -18.09
C THR A 336 -7.45 -7.59 -17.04
N PHE A 337 -8.10 -8.51 -16.32
CA PHE A 337 -7.44 -9.48 -15.47
C PHE A 337 -7.41 -10.83 -16.20
N SER A 338 -6.25 -11.48 -16.21
CA SER A 338 -6.05 -12.77 -16.86
C SER A 338 -6.99 -13.80 -16.24
N ARG A 339 -7.99 -14.24 -17.01
CA ARG A 339 -8.79 -15.40 -16.65
C ARG A 339 -7.94 -16.62 -16.95
N PRO A 340 -7.70 -17.54 -15.99
CA PRO A 340 -7.16 -18.84 -16.34
C PRO A 340 -8.03 -19.37 -17.48
N ARG A 341 -7.42 -19.70 -18.63
CA ARG A 341 -8.13 -20.33 -19.73
C ARG A 341 -8.90 -21.50 -19.11
N ASP A 342 -10.22 -21.43 -19.10
CA ASP A 342 -11.03 -22.63 -18.91
C ASP A 342 -10.50 -23.60 -19.95
N ASN A 343 -9.97 -24.74 -19.50
CA ASN A 343 -9.53 -25.79 -20.39
C ASN A 343 -10.70 -26.05 -21.33
N GLN A 344 -10.60 -25.56 -22.56
CA GLN A 344 -11.38 -26.11 -23.65
C GLN A 344 -10.97 -27.58 -23.66
N GLU A 345 -11.87 -28.43 -23.19
CA GLU A 345 -11.87 -29.84 -23.52
C GLU A 345 -11.72 -29.90 -25.04
N ASN A 346 -10.51 -30.24 -25.48
CA ASN A 346 -10.29 -30.70 -26.82
C ASN A 346 -11.11 -32.00 -26.95
N ASN A 347 -12.35 -31.86 -27.41
CA ASN A 347 -13.08 -32.95 -28.02
C ASN A 347 -12.28 -33.38 -29.26
N ASN A 348 -11.49 -34.44 -29.09
CA ASN A 348 -11.06 -35.31 -30.16
C ASN A 348 -11.72 -36.66 -29.99
#